data_AF-A0A6B0WD14-F1
#
_entry.id   AF-A0A6B0WD14-F1
#
_cell.length_a   1.000
_cell.length_b   1.000
_cell.length_c   1.000
_cell.angle_alpha   90.00
_cell.angle_beta   90.00
_cell.angle_gamma   90.00
#
_symmetry.space_group_name_H-M   'P 1'
#
loop_
_entity.id
_entity.type
_entity.pdbx_description
1 polymer ?
#
loop_
_entity_poly.entity_id
_entity_poly.type
_entity_poly.pdbx_seq_one_letter_code
_entity_poly.pdbx_strand_id
1 'polypeptide(L)'
;MVEIGGGLLALAALVCLNGFFVAAEFALVTIRRTRVQQLVAEGRPGARNVEAAVGNLDSYIAACQLGITMASLALGWIGEPALAGVLEPVLGAVAGHAIAVVVAFAIITT
;
A
#
# COMPACT_ATOMS: atom_id res chain seq x y z
N MET A 1 -4.59 -14.55 -23.73
CA MET A 1 -5.11 -15.21 -22.50
C MET A 1 -4.10 -15.19 -21.35
N VAL A 2 -2.81 -15.52 -21.58
CA VAL A 2 -1.77 -15.50 -20.52
C VAL A 2 -1.36 -14.09 -20.07
N GLU A 3 -1.35 -13.08 -20.96
CA GLU A 3 -0.98 -11.70 -20.60
C GLU A 3 -1.99 -11.00 -19.66
N ILE A 4 -3.29 -11.27 -19.82
CA ILE A 4 -4.35 -10.67 -18.99
C ILE A 4 -4.30 -11.25 -17.57
N GLY A 5 -3.98 -12.55 -17.43
CA GLY A 5 -3.84 -13.21 -16.12
C GLY A 5 -2.67 -12.67 -15.30
N GLY A 6 -1.53 -12.35 -15.96
CA GLY A 6 -0.38 -11.74 -15.31
C GLY A 6 -0.65 -10.32 -14.80
N GLY A 7 -1.35 -9.50 -15.61
CA GLY A 7 -1.74 -8.14 -15.22
C GLY A 7 -2.68 -8.10 -14.02
N LEU A 8 -3.67 -9.01 -13.95
CA LEU A 8 -4.60 -9.09 -12.82
C LEU A 8 -3.91 -9.56 -11.53
N LEU A 9 -2.96 -10.51 -11.64
CA LEU A 9 -2.15 -10.98 -10.50
C LEU A 9 -1.24 -9.87 -9.97
N ALA A 10 -0.62 -9.10 -10.86
CA ALA A 10 0.19 -7.94 -10.49
C ALA A 10 -0.67 -6.87 -9.81
N LEU A 11 -1.86 -6.58 -10.34
CA LEU A 11 -2.80 -5.64 -9.73
C LEU A 11 -3.21 -6.08 -8.32
N ALA A 12 -3.60 -7.34 -8.16
CA ALA A 12 -3.96 -7.90 -6.84
C ALA A 12 -2.78 -7.83 -5.86
N ALA A 13 -1.56 -8.17 -6.30
CA ALA A 13 -0.36 -8.08 -5.48
C ALA A 13 -0.07 -6.64 -5.04
N LEU A 14 -0.21 -5.66 -5.94
CA LEU A 14 0.00 -4.25 -5.62
C LEU A 14 -1.07 -3.68 -4.68
N VAL A 15 -2.33 -4.11 -4.79
CA VAL A 15 -3.40 -3.74 -3.84
C VAL A 15 -3.10 -4.32 -2.46
N CYS A 16 -2.72 -5.60 -2.37
CA CYS A 16 -2.30 -6.20 -1.12
C CYS A 16 -1.08 -5.49 -0.51
N LEU A 17 -0.14 -5.06 -1.34
CA LEU A 17 1.05 -4.34 -0.91
C LEU A 17 0.69 -2.95 -0.33
N ASN A 18 -0.24 -2.22 -0.93
CA ASN A 18 -0.75 -0.97 -0.36
C ASN A 18 -1.45 -1.20 0.99
N GLY A 19 -2.34 -2.20 1.06
CA GLY A 19 -2.99 -2.57 2.32
C GLY A 19 -2.00 -2.96 3.43
N PHE A 20 -0.91 -3.65 3.06
CA PHE A 20 0.18 -3.97 3.98
C PHE A 20 0.88 -2.71 4.51
N PHE A 21 1.21 -1.74 3.65
CA PHE A 21 1.85 -0.50 4.09
C PHE A 21 0.95 0.34 4.99
N VAL A 22 -0.34 0.44 4.67
CA VAL A 22 -1.33 1.14 5.52
C VAL A 22 -1.46 0.46 6.89
N ALA A 23 -1.55 -0.87 6.92
CA ALA A 23 -1.61 -1.62 8.17
C ALA A 23 -0.32 -1.45 9.00
N ALA A 24 0.84 -1.44 8.35
CA ALA A 24 2.13 -1.21 9.01
C ALA A 24 2.22 0.21 9.61
N GLU A 25 1.80 1.23 8.86
CA GLU A 25 1.75 2.61 9.33
C GLU A 25 0.80 2.76 10.54
N PHE A 26 -0.42 2.21 10.47
CA PHE A 26 -1.36 2.23 11.57
C PHE A 26 -0.84 1.49 12.82
N ALA A 27 -0.15 0.36 12.63
CA ALA A 27 0.46 -0.39 13.73
C ALA A 27 1.59 0.42 14.40
N LEU A 28 2.42 1.09 13.60
CA LEU A 28 3.48 1.99 14.07
C LEU A 28 2.92 3.17 14.85
N VAL A 29 1.89 3.85 14.33
CA VAL A 29 1.26 5.01 15.00
C VAL A 29 0.53 4.61 16.29
N THR A 30 -0.05 3.41 16.36
CA THR A 30 -0.80 2.93 17.54
C THR A 30 0.11 2.44 18.67
N ILE A 31 1.37 2.08 18.36
CA ILE A 31 2.30 1.55 19.36
C ILE A 31 2.69 2.64 20.38
N ARG A 32 2.57 2.28 21.67
CA ARG A 32 3.05 3.11 22.79
C ARG A 32 4.46 2.71 23.19
N ARG A 33 5.40 3.66 23.18
CA ARG A 33 6.81 3.43 23.56
C ARG A 33 6.96 2.76 24.93
N THR A 34 6.16 3.17 25.90
CA THR A 34 6.15 2.59 27.26
C THR A 34 5.81 1.10 27.29
N ARG A 35 4.91 0.64 26.43
CA ARG A 35 4.54 -0.78 26.35
C ARG A 35 5.66 -1.62 25.70
N VAL A 36 6.37 -1.05 24.74
CA VAL A 36 7.53 -1.71 24.11
C VAL A 36 8.69 -1.82 25.10
N GLN A 37 8.96 -0.76 25.88
CA GLN A 37 9.96 -0.79 26.95
C GLN A 37 9.64 -1.83 28.03
N GLN A 38 8.35 -2.01 28.39
CA GLN A 38 7.93 -3.09 29.28
C GLN A 38 8.23 -4.48 28.68
N LEU A 39 7.94 -4.71 27.39
CA LEU A 39 8.22 -5.98 26.73
C LEU A 39 9.73 -6.29 26.63
N VAL A 40 10.56 -5.25 26.52
CA VAL A 40 12.03 -5.37 26.60
C VAL A 40 12.46 -5.73 28.01
N ALA A 41 11.89 -5.10 29.03
CA ALA A 41 12.16 -5.42 30.43
C ALA A 41 11.72 -6.84 30.82
N GLU A 42 10.64 -7.35 30.20
CA GLU A 42 10.18 -8.75 30.31
C GLU A 42 11.08 -9.75 29.55
N GLY A 43 12.09 -9.29 28.81
CA GLY A 43 13.02 -10.14 28.09
C GLY A 43 12.41 -10.85 26.87
N ARG A 44 11.31 -10.33 26.30
CA ARG A 44 10.66 -10.99 25.16
C ARG A 44 11.55 -10.99 23.91
N PRO A 45 11.62 -12.11 23.17
CA PRO A 45 12.37 -12.18 21.92
C PRO A 45 11.79 -11.19 20.90
N GLY A 46 12.67 -10.44 20.22
CA GLY A 46 12.27 -9.42 19.25
C GLY A 46 11.88 -8.06 19.84
N ALA A 47 11.70 -7.93 21.16
CA ALA A 47 11.28 -6.66 21.79
C ALA A 47 12.32 -5.54 21.60
N ARG A 48 13.61 -5.86 21.62
CA ARG A 48 14.69 -4.91 21.33
C ARG A 48 14.65 -4.36 19.90
N ASN A 49 14.27 -5.19 18.93
CA ASN A 49 14.16 -4.76 17.54
C ASN A 49 12.97 -3.82 17.38
N VAL A 50 11.85 -4.13 18.04
CA VAL A 50 10.67 -3.25 18.08
C VAL A 50 10.99 -1.94 18.79
N GLU A 51 11.75 -1.96 19.89
CA GLU A 51 12.19 -0.75 20.59
C GLU A 51 13.05 0.14 19.70
N ALA A 52 14.00 -0.43 18.97
CA ALA A 52 14.83 0.32 18.02
C ALA A 52 14.00 0.92 16.86
N ALA A 53 13.02 0.17 16.34
CA ALA A 53 12.12 0.64 15.29
C ALA A 53 11.22 1.79 15.79
N VAL A 54 10.67 1.65 17.00
CA VAL A 54 9.84 2.65 17.66
C VAL A 54 10.62 3.88 18.08
N GLY A 55 11.91 3.71 18.39
CA GLY A 55 12.87 4.78 18.62
C GLY A 55 12.87 5.80 17.48
N ASN A 56 12.85 5.32 16.23
CA ASN A 56 12.89 6.11 15.00
C ASN A 56 11.55 6.08 14.24
N LEU A 57 10.42 6.11 14.96
CA LEU A 57 9.08 6.01 14.39
C LEU A 57 8.90 6.92 13.15
N ASP A 58 9.39 8.16 13.23
CA ASP A 58 9.26 9.15 12.15
C ASP A 58 9.95 8.72 10.85
N SER A 59 11.13 8.09 10.93
CA SER A 59 11.82 7.55 9.76
C SER A 59 11.09 6.35 9.16
N TYR A 60 10.50 5.49 9.99
CA TYR A 60 9.72 4.34 9.51
C TYR A 60 8.40 4.76 8.88
N ILE A 61 7.71 5.76 9.46
CA ILE A 61 6.50 6.34 8.88
C ILE A 61 6.82 7.00 7.54
N ALA A 62 7.88 7.81 7.46
CA ALA A 62 8.31 8.41 6.20
C ALA A 62 8.66 7.36 5.13
N ALA A 63 9.31 6.25 5.51
CA ALA A 63 9.59 5.15 4.61
C ALA A 63 8.31 4.43 4.14
N CYS A 64 7.32 4.23 5.02
CA CYS A 64 6.01 3.67 4.65
C CYS A 64 5.28 4.57 3.65
N GLN A 65 5.28 5.89 3.88
CA GLN A 65 4.62 6.85 3.00
C GLN A 65 5.28 6.93 1.60
N LEU A 66 6.61 6.87 1.55
CA LEU A 66 7.34 6.70 0.28
C LEU A 66 7.00 5.36 -0.38
N GLY A 67 6.90 4.28 0.40
CA GLY A 67 6.47 2.96 -0.09
C GLY A 67 5.08 2.96 -0.71
N ILE A 68 4.11 3.61 -0.06
CA ILE A 68 2.73 3.81 -0.57
C ILE A 68 2.76 4.60 -1.89
N THR A 69 3.56 5.67 -1.94
CA THR A 69 3.70 6.50 -3.15
C THR A 69 4.27 5.68 -4.31
N MET A 70 5.35 4.94 -4.07
CA MET A 70 5.97 4.07 -5.07
C MET A 70 5.03 2.95 -5.52
N ALA A 71 4.29 2.34 -4.60
CA ALA A 71 3.31 1.30 -4.90
C ALA A 71 2.15 1.86 -5.73
N SER A 72 1.68 3.08 -5.44
CA SER A 72 0.64 3.77 -6.18
C SER A 72 1.09 4.18 -7.59
N LEU A 73 2.33 4.64 -7.75
CA LEU A 73 2.92 4.91 -9.07
C LEU A 73 3.04 3.64 -9.91
N ALA A 74 3.51 2.54 -9.31
CA ALA A 74 3.58 1.25 -9.98
C ALA A 74 2.18 0.72 -10.37
N LEU A 75 1.17 0.97 -9.52
CA LEU A 75 -0.23 0.64 -9.77
C LEU A 75 -0.78 1.45 -10.93
N GLY A 76 -0.43 2.73 -11.04
CA GLY A 76 -0.78 3.57 -12.19
C GLY A 76 -0.17 3.04 -13.47
N TRP A 77 1.13 2.74 -13.47
CA TRP A 77 1.86 2.25 -14.65
C TRP A 77 1.33 0.88 -15.13
N ILE A 78 1.13 -0.07 -14.21
CA ILE A 78 0.62 -1.41 -14.55
C ILE A 78 -0.89 -1.39 -14.79
N GLY A 79 -1.59 -0.50 -14.09
CA GLY A 79 -3.03 -0.33 -14.18
C GLY A 79 -3.46 0.24 -15.52
N GLU A 80 -2.72 1.19 -16.10
CA GLU A 80 -3.05 1.82 -17.38
C GLU A 80 -3.37 0.81 -18.51
N PRO A 81 -2.51 -0.16 -18.87
CA PRO A 81 -2.81 -1.13 -19.93
C PRO A 81 -3.92 -2.13 -19.51
N ALA A 82 -4.02 -2.47 -18.22
CA ALA A 82 -5.02 -3.38 -17.70
C ALA A 82 -6.43 -2.76 -17.66
N LEU A 83 -6.53 -1.48 -17.31
CA LEU A 83 -7.79 -0.71 -17.32
C LEU A 83 -8.20 -0.35 -18.75
N ALA A 84 -7.25 0.02 -19.62
CA ALA A 84 -7.55 0.36 -21.02
C ALA A 84 -8.25 -0.79 -21.75
N GLY A 85 -7.76 -2.03 -21.61
CA GLY A 85 -8.37 -3.21 -22.24
C GLY A 85 -9.75 -3.61 -21.68
N VAL A 86 -10.10 -3.17 -20.46
CA VAL A 86 -11.41 -3.45 -19.84
C VAL A 86 -12.41 -2.31 -20.09
N LEU A 87 -11.95 -1.06 -20.18
CA LEU A 87 -12.80 0.12 -20.39
C LEU A 87 -13.06 0.46 -21.87
N GLU A 88 -12.18 0.09 -22.79
CA GLU A 88 -12.36 0.27 -24.24
C GLU A 88 -13.73 -0.18 -24.78
N PRO A 89 -14.26 -1.36 -24.43
CA PRO A 89 -15.55 -1.81 -24.97
C PRO A 89 -16.77 -1.16 -24.33
N VAL A 90 -16.64 -0.51 -23.15
CA VAL A 90 -17.79 -0.03 -22.37
C VAL A 90 -18.05 1.47 -22.52
N LEU A 91 -17.02 2.30 -22.70
CA LEU A 91 -17.16 3.76 -22.50
C LEU A 91 -16.90 4.62 -23.74
N GLY A 92 -16.18 4.13 -24.75
CA GLY A 92 -15.60 5.02 -25.76
C GLY A 92 -14.52 5.93 -25.15
N ALA A 93 -13.46 6.21 -25.93
CA ALA A 93 -12.10 6.51 -25.48
C ALA A 93 -11.86 7.62 -24.42
N VAL A 94 -12.82 8.49 -24.08
CA VAL A 94 -12.53 9.74 -23.33
C VAL A 94 -13.18 9.81 -21.95
N ALA A 95 -14.41 9.30 -21.76
CA ALA A 95 -15.15 9.48 -20.51
C ALA A 95 -14.76 8.47 -19.41
N GLY A 96 -14.32 7.28 -19.80
CA GLY A 96 -14.01 6.22 -18.86
C GLY A 96 -12.70 6.41 -18.09
N HIS A 97 -11.70 7.03 -18.72
CA HIS A 97 -10.42 7.29 -18.09
C HIS A 97 -10.55 8.23 -16.88
N ALA A 98 -11.35 9.29 -17.00
CA ALA A 98 -11.57 10.24 -15.91
C ALA A 98 -12.34 9.60 -14.73
N ILE A 99 -13.40 8.83 -15.02
CA ILE A 99 -14.22 8.21 -13.97
C ILE A 99 -13.47 7.08 -13.28
N ALA A 100 -12.67 6.29 -14.02
CA ALA A 100 -11.87 5.22 -13.43
C ALA A 100 -10.73 5.75 -12.57
N VAL A 101 -10.08 6.85 -12.97
CA VAL A 101 -9.10 7.55 -12.12
C VAL A 101 -9.76 8.06 -10.84
N VAL A 102 -10.95 8.64 -10.93
CA VAL A 102 -11.69 9.14 -9.75
C VAL A 102 -12.14 8.00 -8.83
N VAL A 103 -12.62 6.88 -9.37
CA VAL A 103 -13.06 5.72 -8.58
C VAL A 103 -11.87 4.99 -7.95
N ALA A 104 -10.77 4.83 -8.68
CA ALA A 104 -9.54 4.25 -8.15
C ALA A 104 -8.96 5.13 -7.03
N PHE A 105 -8.90 6.45 -7.22
CA PHE A 105 -8.48 7.36 -6.16
C PHE A 105 -9.44 7.34 -4.96
N ALA A 106 -10.75 7.31 -5.18
CA ALA A 106 -11.73 7.26 -4.09
C ALA A 106 -11.61 5.96 -3.29
N ILE A 107 -11.42 4.81 -3.93
CA ILE A 107 -11.27 3.51 -3.26
C ILE A 107 -9.90 3.39 -2.58
N ILE A 108 -8.84 3.98 -3.13
CA ILE A 108 -7.50 3.94 -2.54
C ILE A 108 -7.38 4.94 -1.36
N THR A 109 -8.14 6.04 -1.38
CA THR A 109 -8.10 7.10 -0.36
C THR A 109 -9.02 6.83 0.83
N THR A 110 -10.01 5.93 0.70
CA THR A 110 -10.96 5.59 1.79
C THR A 110 -10.54 4.31 2.49
#